data_AF-A0ABC9F9Z5-F1
#
_entry.id   AF-A0ABC9F9Z5-F1
#
_cell.length_a   1.000
_cell.length_b   1.000
_cell.length_c   1.000
_cell.angle_alpha   90.00
_cell.angle_beta   90.00
_cell.angle_gamma   90.00
#
_symmetry.space_group_name_H-M   'P 1'
#
loop_
_entity.id
_entity.type
_entity.pdbx_description
1 polymer ?
#
loop_
_entity_poly.entity_id
_entity_poly.type
_entity_poly.pdbx_seq_one_letter_code
_entity_poly.pdbx_strand_id
1 'polypeptide(L)'
;METGANKPAADARQALFEAKHAELLSEAGGVAREFGADVHAVVFGPDGAAARHVFHGGVAREEKPLKDLVGRAVAVDVSAMGTKELAAHEQHLLRLRALVANELKVEEDKANADAAPEQQVMVAGADAGSSDKKQRSLA
;
A
#
# COMPACT_ATOMS: atom_id res chain seq x y z
N MET A 1 -12.04 -53.16 30.17
CA MET A 1 -11.48 -52.90 28.82
C MET A 1 -12.60 -52.32 27.98
N GLU A 2 -12.79 -51.01 27.95
CA GLU A 2 -13.82 -50.40 27.09
C GLU A 2 -13.38 -49.00 26.67
N THR A 3 -12.89 -48.85 25.44
CA THR A 3 -12.84 -47.58 24.70
C THR A 3 -12.63 -47.87 23.21
N GLY A 4 -13.68 -48.29 22.49
CA GLY A 4 -13.58 -48.65 21.06
C GLY A 4 -14.47 -47.85 20.12
N ALA A 5 -15.47 -47.11 20.61
CA ALA A 5 -16.58 -46.67 19.76
C ALA A 5 -16.48 -45.24 19.18
N ASN A 6 -15.53 -44.40 19.64
CA ASN A 6 -15.56 -42.95 19.32
C ASN A 6 -14.45 -42.46 18.37
N LYS A 7 -13.59 -43.36 17.87
CA LYS A 7 -12.49 -43.02 16.95
C LYS A 7 -12.92 -42.65 15.51
N PRO A 8 -13.85 -43.36 14.84
CA PRO A 8 -14.07 -43.16 13.41
C PRO A 8 -14.73 -41.80 13.08
N ALA A 9 -15.54 -41.26 13.99
CA ALA A 9 -16.15 -39.95 13.82
C ALA A 9 -15.15 -38.79 14.00
N ALA A 10 -14.17 -38.95 14.91
CA ALA A 10 -13.10 -37.98 15.11
C ALA A 10 -12.15 -37.95 13.91
N ASP A 11 -11.77 -39.12 13.39
CA ASP A 11 -10.89 -39.24 12.23
C ASP A 11 -11.53 -38.68 10.95
N ALA A 12 -12.82 -38.93 10.74
CA ALA A 12 -13.56 -38.37 9.60
C ALA A 12 -13.69 -36.84 9.67
N ARG A 13 -13.91 -36.29 10.87
CA ARG A 13 -13.97 -34.85 11.10
C ARG A 13 -12.62 -34.17 10.86
N GLN A 14 -11.54 -34.81 11.31
CA GLN A 14 -10.17 -34.34 11.08
C GLN A 14 -9.82 -34.32 9.59
N ALA A 15 -10.12 -35.41 8.86
CA ALA A 15 -9.86 -35.49 7.43
C ALA A 15 -10.65 -34.45 6.61
N LEU A 16 -11.92 -34.21 6.96
CA LEU A 16 -12.73 -33.16 6.34
C LEU A 16 -12.17 -31.76 6.62
N PHE A 17 -11.71 -31.52 7.86
CA PHE A 17 -11.06 -30.27 8.22
C PHE A 17 -9.81 -30.05 7.37
N GLU A 18 -8.92 -31.04 7.28
CA GLU A 18 -7.68 -30.92 6.51
C GLU A 18 -7.93 -30.64 5.02
N ALA A 19 -8.89 -31.34 4.41
CA ALA A 19 -9.27 -31.13 3.02
C ALA A 19 -9.76 -29.69 2.77
N LYS A 20 -10.69 -29.20 3.60
CA LYS A 20 -11.25 -27.84 3.46
C LYS A 20 -10.26 -26.76 3.84
N HIS A 21 -9.42 -27.02 4.83
CA HIS A 21 -8.34 -26.14 5.24
C HIS A 21 -7.36 -25.91 4.08
N ALA A 22 -6.92 -26.97 3.41
CA ALA A 22 -6.01 -26.86 2.26
C ALA A 22 -6.63 -26.06 1.10
N GLU A 23 -7.90 -26.31 0.80
CA GLU A 23 -8.66 -25.59 -0.25
C GLU A 23 -8.72 -24.08 0.03
N LEU A 24 -9.15 -23.70 1.24
CA LEU A 24 -9.30 -22.29 1.65
C LEU A 24 -7.95 -21.55 1.73
N LEU A 25 -6.88 -22.22 2.16
CA LEU A 25 -5.54 -21.62 2.15
C LEU A 25 -5.02 -21.39 0.72
N SER A 26 -5.33 -22.32 -0.20
CA SER A 26 -4.97 -22.14 -1.61
C SER A 26 -5.72 -20.96 -2.23
N GLU A 27 -7.01 -20.82 -1.93
CA GLU A 27 -7.84 -19.71 -2.41
C GLU A 27 -7.38 -18.37 -1.82
N ALA A 28 -7.12 -18.30 -0.52
CA ALA A 28 -6.57 -17.11 0.13
C ALA A 28 -5.22 -16.69 -0.47
N GLY A 29 -4.36 -17.66 -0.81
CA GLY A 29 -3.13 -17.42 -1.53
C GLY A 29 -3.32 -16.98 -2.98
N GLY A 30 -4.40 -17.41 -3.64
CA GLY A 30 -4.82 -16.96 -4.96
C GLY A 30 -5.28 -15.50 -4.94
N VAL A 31 -6.18 -15.16 -4.02
CA VAL A 31 -6.69 -13.79 -3.79
C VAL A 31 -5.54 -12.83 -3.48
N ALA A 32 -4.61 -13.22 -2.61
CA ALA A 32 -3.45 -12.40 -2.31
C ALA A 32 -2.70 -12.03 -3.61
N ARG A 33 -2.38 -13.01 -4.46
CA ARG A 33 -1.65 -12.78 -5.71
C ARG A 33 -2.45 -12.01 -6.75
N GLU A 34 -3.74 -12.33 -6.90
CA GLU A 34 -4.62 -11.71 -7.89
C GLU A 34 -4.78 -10.22 -7.65
N PHE A 35 -4.95 -9.83 -6.38
CA PHE A 35 -5.22 -8.44 -6.00
C PHE A 35 -4.00 -7.69 -5.47
N GLY A 36 -2.82 -8.33 -5.44
CA GLY A 36 -1.61 -7.70 -4.93
C GLY A 36 -1.65 -7.36 -3.43
N ALA A 37 -2.56 -7.98 -2.66
CA ALA A 37 -2.87 -7.61 -1.28
C ALA A 37 -2.37 -8.64 -0.26
N ASP A 38 -2.00 -8.18 0.92
CA ASP A 38 -1.66 -9.08 2.03
C ASP A 38 -2.94 -9.68 2.63
N VAL A 39 -3.00 -11.01 2.71
CA VAL A 39 -4.13 -11.77 3.25
C VAL A 39 -3.69 -12.50 4.52
N HIS A 40 -4.44 -12.28 5.59
CA HIS A 40 -4.27 -12.98 6.86
C HIS A 40 -5.42 -13.97 7.06
N ALA A 41 -5.10 -15.26 7.17
CA ALA A 41 -6.07 -16.29 7.50
C ALA A 41 -5.79 -16.82 8.91
N VAL A 42 -6.86 -16.94 9.72
CA VAL A 42 -6.81 -17.57 11.04
C VAL A 42 -7.74 -18.76 11.00
N VAL A 43 -7.22 -19.93 11.32
CA VAL A 43 -7.93 -21.20 11.24
C VAL A 43 -8.00 -21.82 12.62
N PHE A 44 -9.21 -22.22 13.02
CA PHE A 44 -9.46 -22.92 14.28
C PHE A 44 -9.65 -24.41 14.02
N GLY A 45 -8.75 -25.22 14.56
CA GLY A 45 -8.77 -26.67 14.47
C GLY A 45 -9.88 -27.29 15.30
N PRO A 46 -10.26 -28.55 14.99
CA PRO A 46 -11.25 -29.30 15.76
C PRO A 46 -10.79 -29.64 17.18
N ASP A 47 -9.49 -29.53 17.45
CA ASP A 47 -8.85 -29.66 18.77
C ASP A 47 -8.82 -28.34 19.56
N GLY A 48 -9.34 -27.25 18.97
CA GLY A 48 -9.33 -25.91 19.56
C GLY A 48 -8.02 -25.15 19.36
N ALA A 49 -7.04 -25.71 18.64
CA ALA A 49 -5.82 -24.99 18.28
C ALA A 49 -6.13 -23.91 17.23
N ALA A 50 -5.38 -22.81 17.25
CA ALA A 50 -5.47 -21.76 16.24
C ALA A 50 -4.15 -21.65 15.46
N ALA A 51 -4.24 -21.63 14.14
CA ALA A 51 -3.12 -21.40 13.24
C ALA A 51 -3.32 -20.10 12.46
N ARG A 52 -2.26 -19.27 12.39
CA ARG A 52 -2.25 -18.03 11.60
C ARG A 52 -1.39 -18.24 10.35
N HIS A 53 -1.97 -17.91 9.20
CA HIS A 53 -1.31 -17.93 7.90
C HIS A 53 -1.24 -16.51 7.34
N VAL A 54 -0.11 -16.17 6.74
CA VAL A 54 0.11 -14.87 6.10
C VAL A 54 0.51 -15.11 4.66
N PHE A 55 -0.33 -14.62 3.74
CA PHE A 55 -0.08 -14.62 2.31
C PHE A 55 0.25 -13.20 1.88
N HIS A 56 1.37 -13.03 1.21
CA HIS A 56 1.79 -11.73 0.72
C HIS A 56 1.44 -11.66 -0.76
N GLY A 57 0.60 -10.70 -1.13
CA GLY A 57 0.07 -10.57 -2.47
C GLY A 57 0.91 -9.71 -3.41
N GLY A 58 1.64 -8.75 -2.85
CA GLY A 58 2.44 -7.81 -3.62
C GLY A 58 3.87 -8.28 -3.91
N VAL A 59 4.58 -7.46 -4.70
CA VAL A 59 6.05 -7.51 -4.94
C VAL A 59 6.90 -7.57 -3.66
N ALA A 60 6.30 -7.34 -2.49
CA ALA A 60 6.91 -7.46 -1.16
C ALA A 60 7.67 -8.78 -0.93
N ARG A 61 7.26 -9.90 -1.56
CA ARG A 61 7.96 -11.20 -1.44
C ARG A 61 9.33 -11.22 -2.12
N GLU A 62 9.53 -10.40 -3.16
CA GLU A 62 10.83 -10.22 -3.81
C GLU A 62 11.57 -8.98 -3.30
N GLU A 63 10.85 -7.93 -2.88
CA GLU A 63 11.49 -6.69 -2.42
C GLU A 63 12.29 -6.85 -1.13
N LYS A 64 11.85 -7.67 -0.17
CA LYS A 64 12.62 -7.86 1.08
C LYS A 64 14.01 -8.48 0.82
N PRO A 65 14.10 -9.67 0.17
CA PRO A 65 15.40 -10.25 -0.13
C PRO A 65 16.23 -9.39 -1.09
N LEU A 66 15.59 -8.66 -2.02
CA LEU A 66 16.29 -7.77 -2.94
C LEU A 66 16.85 -6.52 -2.23
N LYS A 67 16.09 -5.87 -1.36
CA LYS A 67 16.54 -4.71 -0.57
C LYS A 67 17.72 -5.08 0.32
N ASP A 68 17.70 -6.27 0.92
CA ASP A 68 18.82 -6.75 1.74
C ASP A 68 20.07 -7.07 0.89
N LEU A 69 19.90 -7.63 -0.30
CA LEU A 69 20.99 -7.87 -1.25
C LEU A 69 21.63 -6.56 -1.72
N VAL A 70 20.79 -5.60 -2.14
CA VAL A 70 21.23 -4.27 -2.58
C VAL A 70 21.91 -3.53 -1.42
N GLY A 71 21.33 -3.57 -0.21
CA GLY A 71 21.91 -2.96 0.97
C GLY A 71 23.30 -3.51 1.30
N ARG A 72 23.50 -4.83 1.19
CA ARG A 72 24.82 -5.45 1.37
C ARG A 72 25.81 -5.05 0.29
N ALA A 73 25.39 -5.04 -0.97
CA ALA A 73 26.25 -4.64 -2.09
C ALA A 73 26.69 -3.18 -1.94
N VAL A 74 25.77 -2.28 -1.61
CA VAL A 74 26.04 -0.86 -1.35
C VAL A 74 26.96 -0.69 -0.14
N ALA A 75 26.74 -1.44 0.94
CA ALA A 75 27.60 -1.34 2.12
C ALA A 75 29.05 -1.74 1.82
N VAL A 76 29.26 -2.79 1.02
CA VAL A 76 30.59 -3.21 0.57
C VAL A 76 31.24 -2.11 -0.28
N ASP A 77 30.50 -1.56 -1.24
CA ASP A 77 31.00 -0.52 -2.14
C ASP A 77 31.35 0.77 -1.39
N VAL A 78 30.47 1.24 -0.50
CA VAL A 78 30.69 2.42 0.35
C VAL A 78 31.86 2.21 1.32
N SER A 79 32.07 0.99 1.82
CA SER A 79 33.21 0.69 2.70
C SER A 79 34.56 0.74 1.99
N ALA A 80 34.56 0.57 0.66
CA ALA A 80 35.75 0.68 -0.17
C ALA A 80 36.04 2.13 -0.61
N MET A 81 35.08 3.04 -0.52
CA MET A 81 35.25 4.45 -0.90
C MET A 81 36.13 5.23 0.08
N GLY A 82 36.95 6.13 -0.46
CA GLY A 82 37.70 7.10 0.34
C GLY A 82 36.82 8.23 0.87
N THR A 83 37.26 8.92 1.94
CA THR A 83 36.46 9.99 2.59
C THR A 83 36.07 11.14 1.66
N LYS A 84 36.94 11.53 0.73
CA LYS A 84 36.66 12.58 -0.27
C LYS A 84 35.63 12.13 -1.31
N GLU A 85 35.73 10.87 -1.72
CA GLU A 85 34.81 10.25 -2.68
C GLU A 85 33.42 10.08 -2.06
N LEU A 86 33.35 9.63 -0.81
CA LEU A 86 32.12 9.52 -0.05
C LEU A 86 31.38 10.87 0.07
N ALA A 87 32.11 11.95 0.37
CA ALA A 87 31.52 13.30 0.45
C ALA A 87 30.99 13.79 -0.91
N ALA A 88 31.68 13.48 -2.00
CA ALA A 88 31.20 13.81 -3.35
C ALA A 88 29.95 13.00 -3.72
N HIS A 89 29.92 11.70 -3.37
CA HIS A 89 28.78 10.82 -3.58
C HIS A 89 27.55 11.29 -2.76
N GLU A 90 27.75 11.69 -1.51
CA GLU A 90 26.68 12.26 -0.67
C GLU A 90 26.08 13.52 -1.30
N GLN A 91 26.92 14.47 -1.74
CA GLN A 91 26.44 15.68 -2.42
C GLN A 91 25.68 15.36 -3.71
N HIS A 92 26.13 14.36 -4.46
CA HIS A 92 25.43 13.94 -5.68
C HIS A 92 24.05 13.35 -5.38
N LEU A 93 23.95 12.48 -4.37
CA LEU A 93 22.67 11.92 -3.92
C LEU A 93 21.69 13.00 -3.42
N LEU A 94 22.20 14.01 -2.69
CA LEU A 94 21.37 15.14 -2.24
C LEU A 94 20.79 15.92 -3.42
N ARG A 95 21.58 16.15 -4.48
CA ARG A 95 21.09 16.82 -5.70
C ARG A 95 20.02 15.99 -6.40
N LEU A 96 20.23 14.69 -6.56
CA LEU A 96 19.23 13.79 -7.17
C LEU A 96 17.92 13.78 -6.38
N ARG A 97 18.00 13.71 -5.04
CA ARG A 97 16.81 13.78 -4.18
C ARG A 97 16.06 15.10 -4.34
N ALA A 98 16.78 16.22 -4.44
CA ALA A 98 16.16 17.52 -4.68
C ALA A 98 15.44 17.58 -6.05
N LEU A 99 16.05 17.00 -7.08
CA LEU A 99 15.44 16.93 -8.42
C LEU A 99 14.16 16.08 -8.41
N VAL A 100 14.22 14.87 -7.86
CA VAL A 100 13.04 13.98 -7.76
C VAL A 100 11.93 14.65 -6.93
N ALA A 101 12.26 15.30 -5.81
CA ALA A 101 11.28 16.01 -5.01
C ALA A 101 10.61 17.17 -5.76
N ASN A 102 11.34 17.85 -6.64
CA ASN A 102 10.78 18.92 -7.47
C ASN A 102 9.91 18.36 -8.60
N GLU A 103 10.32 17.26 -9.23
CA GLU A 103 9.51 16.58 -10.26
C GLU A 103 8.20 16.07 -9.68
N LEU A 104 8.24 15.43 -8.50
CA LEU A 104 7.03 14.98 -7.80
C LEU A 104 6.09 16.15 -7.48
N LYS A 105 6.60 17.28 -6.99
CA LYS A 105 5.80 18.48 -6.77
C LYS A 105 5.16 19.01 -8.05
N VAL A 106 5.92 19.05 -9.15
CA VAL A 106 5.40 19.49 -10.45
C VAL A 106 4.29 18.57 -10.95
N GLU A 107 4.43 17.26 -10.77
CA GLU A 107 3.38 16.30 -11.11
C GLU A 107 2.15 16.40 -10.20
N GLU A 108 2.34 16.64 -8.89
CA GLU A 108 1.25 16.95 -7.96
C GLU A 108 0.50 18.23 -8.34
N ASP A 109 1.23 19.29 -8.69
CA ASP A 109 0.64 20.57 -9.10
C ASP A 109 -0.13 20.44 -10.44
N LYS A 110 0.37 19.64 -11.38
CA LYS A 110 -0.34 19.33 -12.63
C LYS A 110 -1.60 18.50 -12.37
N ALA A 111 -1.51 17.47 -11.53
CA ALA A 111 -2.66 16.64 -11.16
C ALA A 111 -3.75 17.47 -10.44
N ASN A 112 -3.36 18.45 -9.62
CA ASN A 112 -4.28 19.37 -8.97
C ASN A 112 -4.87 20.41 -9.93
N ALA A 113 -4.14 20.82 -10.98
CA ALA A 113 -4.64 21.70 -12.03
C ALA A 113 -5.66 21.01 -12.94
N ASP A 114 -5.45 19.73 -13.25
CA ASP A 114 -6.37 18.91 -14.05
C ASP A 114 -7.63 18.48 -13.26
N ALA A 115 -7.60 18.55 -11.93
CA ALA A 115 -8.73 18.25 -11.05
C ALA A 115 -9.74 19.41 -10.86
N ALA A 116 -9.56 20.55 -11.54
CA ALA A 116 -10.53 21.65 -11.55
C ALA A 116 -11.15 21.81 -12.95
N PRO A 117 -12.40 21.34 -13.13
CA PRO A 117 -13.49 22.31 -13.20
C PRO A 117 -14.80 21.84 -12.52
N GLU A 118 -15.69 22.80 -12.29
CA GLU A 118 -17.10 22.66 -11.88
C GLU A 118 -17.43 22.68 -10.37
N GLN A 119 -17.41 23.88 -9.80
CA GLN A 119 -18.44 24.28 -8.82
C GLN A 119 -18.54 25.80 -8.71
N GLN A 120 -19.11 26.45 -9.73
CA GLN A 120 -19.78 27.74 -9.56
C GLN A 120 -21.04 27.77 -10.42
N VAL A 121 -22.05 27.00 -10.01
CA VAL A 121 -23.44 27.20 -10.45
C VAL A 121 -24.15 28.02 -9.38
N MET A 122 -24.41 29.27 -9.76
CA MET A 122 -25.50 30.16 -9.36
C MET A 122 -26.29 29.82 -8.09
N VAL A 123 -26.11 30.65 -7.06
CA VAL A 123 -27.23 31.05 -6.19
C VAL A 123 -27.24 32.57 -6.13
N ALA A 124 -27.92 33.20 -7.10
CA ALA A 124 -28.36 34.58 -7.01
C ALA A 124 -29.88 34.55 -6.81
N GLY A 125 -30.29 34.64 -5.56
CA GLY A 125 -31.66 34.89 -5.13
C GLY A 125 -31.68 36.05 -4.14
N ALA A 126 -32.75 36.85 -4.23
CA ALA A 126 -33.07 38.10 -3.50
C ALA A 126 -32.53 39.37 -4.20
N ASP A 127 -33.33 40.11 -4.97
CA ASP A 127 -34.51 40.93 -4.62
C ASP A 127 -34.14 42.42 -4.37
N ALA A 128 -34.92 43.27 -5.04
CA ALA A 128 -35.21 44.69 -4.83
C ALA A 128 -34.11 45.74 -4.56
N GLY A 129 -34.14 46.80 -5.39
CA GLY A 129 -33.75 48.16 -4.96
C GLY A 129 -32.83 48.88 -5.95
N SER A 130 -33.37 49.59 -6.93
CA SER A 130 -33.63 51.04 -6.84
C SER A 130 -32.43 51.91 -7.23
N SER A 131 -32.51 52.37 -8.48
CA SER A 131 -32.32 53.76 -8.93
C SER A 131 -31.05 54.56 -8.57
N ASP A 132 -30.43 55.03 -9.66
CA ASP A 132 -30.15 56.44 -9.95
C ASP A 132 -28.81 57.10 -9.55
N LYS A 133 -28.36 57.89 -10.54
CA LYS A 133 -27.46 59.05 -10.54
C LYS A 133 -25.95 58.76 -10.51
N LYS A 134 -25.25 58.95 -11.63
CA LYS A 134 -24.87 60.22 -12.32
C LYS A 134 -23.71 60.92 -11.60
N GLN A 135 -22.77 61.36 -12.44
CA GLN A 135 -21.69 62.35 -12.24
C GLN A 135 -20.32 61.74 -11.87
N ARG A 136 -19.40 61.67 -12.84
CA ARG A 136 -18.51 62.75 -13.34
C ARG A 136 -17.48 63.22 -12.32
N SER A 137 -16.22 63.05 -12.72
CA SER A 137 -15.08 63.96 -12.51
C SER A 137 -14.52 63.98 -11.07
N LEU A 138 -13.22 64.14 -10.79
CA LEU A 138 -12.16 64.92 -11.43
C LEU A 138 -10.78 64.36 -11.00
N ALA A 139 -9.79 64.70 -11.82
CA ALA A 139 -8.38 65.02 -11.50
C ALA A 139 -7.49 63.94 -10.86
#